data_AF-A0A257K959-F1
#
_entry.id   AF-A0A257K959-F1
#
_cell.length_a   1.000
_cell.length_b   1.000
_cell.length_c   1.000
_cell.angle_alpha   90.00
_cell.angle_beta   90.00
_cell.angle_gamma   90.00
#
_symmetry.space_group_name_H-M   'P 1'
#
loop_
_entity.id
_entity.type
_entity.pdbx_description
1 polymer ?
#
loop_
_entity_poly.entity_id
_entity_poly.type
_entity_poly.pdbx_seq_one_letter_code
_entity_poly.pdbx_strand_id
1 'polypeptide(L)' 'MRTAFSRLPLSSERFGAVPSSYVCCANDRALTLAQQQRMLESIACQRVMTLPSSHSPFLSMPQALAQALHESAQA' A
#
# COMPACT_ATOMS: atom_id res chain seq x y z
N MET A 1 -25.35 -8.67 -10.08
CA MET A 1 -24.23 -9.15 -9.24
C MET A 1 -22.91 -8.84 -9.96
N ARG A 2 -21.96 -8.15 -9.31
CA ARG A 2 -20.58 -8.03 -9.81
C ARG A 2 -19.83 -9.30 -9.40
N THR A 3 -19.18 -9.97 -10.35
CA THR A 3 -18.37 -11.17 -10.09
C THR A 3 -17.08 -10.79 -9.38
N ALA A 4 -16.62 -11.63 -8.45
CA ALA A 4 -15.49 -11.38 -7.54
C ALA A 4 -14.13 -11.11 -8.24
N PHE A 5 -14.03 -11.34 -9.55
CA PHE A 5 -12.78 -11.23 -10.31
C PHE A 5 -12.94 -10.48 -11.64
N SER A 6 -13.97 -9.63 -11.76
CA SER A 6 -14.13 -8.78 -12.93
C SER A 6 -13.05 -7.70 -12.99
N ARG A 7 -12.57 -7.37 -14.21
CA ARG A 7 -11.66 -6.23 -14.39
C ARG A 7 -12.36 -4.95 -13.94
N LEU A 8 -11.65 -4.15 -13.16
CA LEU A 8 -12.12 -2.83 -12.76
C LEU A 8 -11.72 -1.80 -13.83
N PRO A 9 -12.64 -0.93 -14.26
CA PRO A 9 -12.30 0.18 -15.15
C PRO A 9 -11.58 1.27 -14.34
N LEU A 10 -10.26 1.15 -14.22
CA LEU A 10 -9.40 2.15 -13.58
C LEU A 10 -9.04 3.23 -14.62
N SER A 11 -8.97 4.49 -14.19
CA SER A 11 -8.52 5.60 -15.03
C SER A 11 -7.67 6.59 -14.24
N SER A 12 -6.83 7.34 -14.95
CA SER A 12 -5.97 8.36 -14.37
C SER A 12 -6.77 9.52 -13.78
N GLU A 13 -7.92 9.87 -14.37
CA GLU A 13 -8.78 10.99 -13.93
C GLU A 13 -9.61 10.65 -12.67
N ARG A 14 -9.69 9.37 -12.30
CA ARG A 14 -10.43 8.91 -11.12
C ARG A 14 -9.48 8.27 -10.12
N PHE A 15 -9.20 6.97 -10.29
CA PHE A 15 -8.37 6.22 -9.35
C PHE A 15 -6.96 6.80 -9.28
N GLY A 16 -6.35 7.14 -10.42
CA GLY A 16 -5.01 7.73 -10.46
C GLY A 16 -4.92 9.18 -9.99
N ALA A 17 -6.06 9.88 -9.88
CA ALA A 17 -6.09 11.30 -9.48
C ALA A 17 -6.02 11.47 -7.95
N VAL A 18 -6.32 10.42 -7.19
CA VAL A 18 -6.29 10.47 -5.73
C VAL A 18 -4.84 10.24 -5.25
N PRO A 19 -4.24 11.17 -4.49
CA PRO A 19 -2.96 10.96 -3.83
C PRO A 19 -2.94 9.65 -3.04
N SER A 20 -1.95 8.80 -3.32
CA SER A 20 -1.82 7.52 -2.65
C SER A 20 -0.41 7.31 -2.11
N SER A 21 -0.35 6.73 -0.92
CA SER A 21 0.88 6.28 -0.27
C SER A 21 0.82 4.77 -0.05
N TYR A 22 1.98 4.11 -0.11
CA TYR A 22 2.11 2.67 0.11
C TYR A 22 3.03 2.40 1.31
N VAL A 23 2.61 1.51 2.21
CA VAL A 23 3.43 1.04 3.34
C VAL A 23 3.84 -0.40 3.09
N CYS A 24 5.10 -0.61 2.74
CA CYS A 24 5.69 -1.92 2.58
C CYS A 24 5.98 -2.56 3.95
N CYS A 25 5.62 -3.84 4.09
CA CYS A 25 5.91 -4.65 5.27
C CYS A 25 7.07 -5.60 4.95
N ALA A 26 8.30 -5.26 5.36
CA ALA A 26 9.51 -5.96 4.93
C ALA A 26 9.60 -7.41 5.42
N ASN A 27 8.97 -7.72 6.56
CA ASN A 27 8.96 -9.06 7.17
C ASN A 27 7.65 -9.81 6.90
N ASP A 28 6.87 -9.37 5.92
CA ASP A 28 5.66 -10.04 5.48
C ASP A 28 5.96 -11.37 4.79
N ARG A 29 5.27 -12.43 5.23
CA ARG A 29 5.36 -13.79 4.67
C ARG A 29 4.13 -14.19 3.85
N ALA A 30 3.01 -13.47 3.98
CA ALA A 30 1.81 -13.69 3.19
C ALA A 30 1.93 -12.96 1.84
N LEU A 31 2.47 -11.75 1.86
CA LEU A 31 2.77 -10.96 0.67
C LEU A 31 4.23 -10.49 0.78
N THR A 32 5.15 -11.29 0.27
CA THR A 32 6.59 -11.02 0.37
C THR A 32 6.96 -9.63 -0.17
N LEU A 33 8.06 -9.05 0.32
CA LEU A 33 8.53 -7.74 -0.15
C LEU A 33 8.66 -7.68 -1.69
N ALA A 34 9.14 -8.75 -2.32
CA ALA A 34 9.23 -8.84 -3.77
C ALA A 34 7.85 -8.81 -4.47
N GLN A 35 6.81 -9.40 -3.87
CA GLN A 35 5.44 -9.29 -4.39
C GLN A 35 4.90 -7.87 -4.23
N GLN A 36 5.15 -7.21 -3.09
CA GLN A 36 4.76 -5.82 -2.86
C GLN A 36 5.43 -4.87 -3.87
N GLN A 37 6.71 -5.08 -4.16
CA GLN A 37 7.44 -4.32 -5.19
C GLN A 37 6.82 -4.48 -6.58
N ARG A 38 6.43 -5.70 -6.98
CA ARG A 38 5.70 -5.92 -8.23
C ARG A 38 4.33 -5.24 -8.26
N MET A 39 3.64 -5.16 -7.12
CA MET A 39 2.39 -4.41 -7.05
C MET A 39 2.62 -2.91 -7.25
N LEU A 40 3.69 -2.35 -6.68
CA LEU A 40 4.08 -0.95 -6.87
C LEU A 40 4.39 -0.61 -8.33
N GLU A 41 4.93 -1.53 -9.13
CA GLU A 41 5.14 -1.30 -10.58
C GLU A 41 3.82 -1.00 -11.31
N SER A 42 2.68 -1.50 -10.79
CA SER A 42 1.36 -1.32 -11.38
C SER A 42 0.54 -0.17 -10.77
N ILE A 43 1.03 0.48 -9.71
CA ILE A 43 0.32 1.51 -8.97
C ILE A 43 1.20 2.75 -8.88
N ALA A 44 0.75 3.86 -9.46
CA ALA A 44 1.41 5.14 -9.27
C ALA A 44 1.12 5.67 -7.85
N CYS A 45 2.01 5.37 -6.90
CA CYS A 45 2.01 5.96 -5.57
C CYS A 45 3.00 7.12 -5.50
N GLN A 46 2.63 8.18 -4.79
CA GLN A 46 3.48 9.37 -4.63
C GLN A 46 4.54 9.15 -3.54
N ARG A 47 4.24 8.27 -2.58
CA ARG A 47 5.14 7.94 -1.48
C ARG A 47 5.10 6.44 -1.18
N VAL A 48 6.29 5.89 -0.94
CA VAL A 48 6.47 4.53 -0.47
C VAL A 48 7.29 4.56 0.81
N MET A 49 6.79 3.92 1.85
CA MET A 49 7.43 3.79 3.16
C MET A 49 7.64 2.31 3.43
N THR A 50 8.75 1.92 4.06
CA THR A 50 8.99 0.51 4.40
C THR A 50 9.15 0.37 5.90
N LEU A 51 8.36 -0.52 6.50
CA LEU A 51 8.44 -0.89 7.91
C LEU A 51 8.98 -2.31 8.04
N PRO A 52 9.80 -2.61 9.07
CA PRO A 52 10.21 -3.98 9.38
C PRO A 52 9.07 -4.80 10.06
N SER A 53 7.82 -4.60 9.63
CA SER A 53 6.61 -5.23 10.16
C SER A 53 6.28 -6.55 9.46
N SER A 54 5.46 -7.37 10.12
CA SER A 54 4.78 -8.50 9.46
C SER A 54 3.58 -7.99 8.63
N HIS A 55 2.80 -8.91 8.05
CA HIS A 55 1.68 -8.61 7.15
C HIS A 55 0.67 -7.59 7.70
N SER A 56 0.44 -7.62 9.01
CA SER A 56 -0.48 -6.70 9.69
C SER A 56 0.32 -5.69 10.51
N PRO A 57 0.77 -4.56 9.93
CA PRO A 57 1.57 -3.56 10.63
C PRO A 57 0.80 -2.91 11.79
N PHE A 58 -0.53 -2.83 11.70
CA PHE A 58 -1.39 -2.34 12.77
C PHE A 58 -1.42 -3.26 14.00
N LEU A 59 -0.99 -4.53 13.88
CA LEU A 59 -0.80 -5.44 15.00
C LEU A 59 0.68 -5.54 15.40
N SER A 60 1.58 -5.68 14.43
CA SER A 60 2.99 -5.96 14.69
C SER A 60 3.83 -4.72 15.03
N MET A 61 3.46 -3.55 14.50
CA MET A 61 4.17 -2.28 14.69
C MET A 61 3.21 -1.07 14.70
N PRO A 62 2.20 -1.03 15.59
CA PRO A 62 1.14 -0.01 15.53
C PRO A 62 1.65 1.43 15.64
N GLN A 63 2.67 1.69 16.47
CA GLN A 63 3.24 3.03 16.63
C GLN A 63 3.97 3.50 15.37
N ALA A 64 4.79 2.62 14.78
CA ALA A 64 5.50 2.94 13.55
C ALA A 64 4.54 3.15 12.38
N LEU A 65 3.47 2.36 12.30
CA LEU A 65 2.41 2.56 11.31
C LEU A 65 1.69 3.90 11.53
N ALA A 66 1.30 4.24 12.77
CA ALA A 66 0.64 5.51 13.06
C ALA A 66 1.50 6.71 12.66
N GLN A 67 2.80 6.65 12.95
CA GLN A 67 3.76 7.67 12.53
C GLN A 67 3.83 7.78 11.00
N ALA A 68 3.93 6.64 10.30
CA ALA A 68 3.97 6.60 8.85
C ALA A 68 2.70 7.22 8.21
N LEU A 69 1.53 6.91 8.79
CA LEU A 69 0.26 7.50 8.35
C LEU A 69 0.21 9.00 8.60
N HIS A 70 0.68 9.47 9.77
CA HIS A 70 0.74 10.89 10.08
C HIS A 70 1.63 11.64 9.09
N GLU A 71 2.84 11.14 8.82
CA GLU A 71 3.76 11.73 7.83
C GLU A 71 3.16 11.73 6.42
N SER A 72 2.45 10.67 6.03
CA SER A 72 1.81 10.59 4.72
C SER A 72 0.69 11.61 4.52
N ALA A 73 0.03 12.04 5.60
CA ALA A 73 -1.09 12.97 5.56
C ALA A 73 -0.69 14.45 5.50
N GLN A 74 0.58 14.77 5.79
CA GLN A 74 1.08 16.16 5.83
C GLN A 74 1.73 16.62 4.51
N ALA A 75 1.69 15.79 3.47
CA ALA A 75 2.30 16.03 2.17
C ALA A 75 1.25 16.24 1.09
#